data_AF-A0A8J5J1Q5-F1
#
_entry.id   AF-A0A8J5J1Q5-F1
#
_cell.length_a   1.000
_cell.length_b   1.000
_cell.length_c   1.000
_cell.angle_alpha   90.00
_cell.angle_beta   90.00
_cell.angle_gamma   90.00
#
_symmetry.space_group_name_H-M   'P 1'
#
loop_
_entity.id
_entity.type
_entity.pdbx_description
1 polymer ?
#
loop_
_entity_poly.entity_id
_entity_poly.type
_entity_poly.pdbx_seq_one_letter_code
_entity_poly.pdbx_strand_id
1 'polypeptide(L)'
;MRGSCANGKKDLVQKIYELYPQSNRGEDLFVKLAEFRSKNAVEFLYRNGHNDTLLVIKTFVEAARFGNTVVVEFLLDTKRIVSDIFDKAFEYAASGYRNSPTAIFLYHKKLASKNSVIGVFEQAHDISVVKLLFENEDVPVKSAIVAFDNASYCGRGSNFEVFAQVRVYFRSLDWKSVCQCHYQQANRRSGVFVP
;
A
#
# COMPACT_ATOMS: atom_id res chain seq x y z
N MET A 1 35.36 -32.57 0.69
CA MET A 1 35.79 -31.23 0.24
C MET A 1 34.62 -30.28 -0.10
N ARG A 2 33.55 -30.18 0.71
CA ARG A 2 32.43 -29.22 0.46
C ARG A 2 32.39 -28.00 1.41
N GLY A 3 33.30 -27.91 2.38
CA GLY A 3 33.26 -26.88 3.45
C GLY A 3 33.88 -25.52 3.13
N SER A 4 34.84 -25.43 2.19
CA SER A 4 35.62 -24.20 1.97
C SER A 4 34.87 -23.13 1.14
N CYS A 5 34.20 -23.54 0.05
CA CYS A 5 33.51 -22.60 -0.83
C CYS A 5 32.22 -22.01 -0.24
N ALA A 6 31.59 -22.70 0.71
CA ALA A 6 30.38 -22.22 1.38
C ALA A 6 30.70 -21.09 2.36
N ASN A 7 31.82 -21.20 3.09
CA ASN A 7 32.27 -20.15 4.03
C ASN A 7 32.70 -18.88 3.28
N GLY A 8 33.46 -19.00 2.19
CA GLY A 8 33.90 -17.83 1.42
C GLY A 8 32.75 -16.99 0.84
N LYS A 9 31.62 -17.62 0.45
CA LYS A 9 30.42 -16.89 0.01
C LYS A 9 29.72 -16.16 1.16
N LYS A 10 29.64 -16.79 2.33
CA LYS A 10 29.04 -16.20 3.53
C LYS A 10 29.85 -14.99 4.02
N ASP A 11 31.17 -15.11 4.03
CA ASP A 11 32.08 -14.03 4.45
C ASP A 11 32.00 -12.83 3.50
N LEU A 12 31.92 -13.09 2.18
CA LEU A 12 31.73 -12.03 1.19
C LEU A 12 30.40 -11.30 1.38
N VAL A 13 29.30 -12.04 1.60
CA VAL A 13 27.97 -11.45 1.82
C VAL A 13 27.97 -10.59 3.08
N GLN A 14 28.54 -11.10 4.18
CA GLN A 14 28.67 -10.35 5.42
C GLN A 14 29.41 -9.03 5.20
N LYS A 15 30.52 -9.08 4.46
CA LYS A 15 31.30 -7.89 4.13
C LYS A 15 30.54 -6.89 3.26
N ILE A 16 29.75 -7.37 2.28
CA ILE A 16 28.87 -6.50 1.48
C ILE A 16 27.82 -5.85 2.37
N TYR A 17 27.19 -6.62 3.27
CA TYR A 17 26.16 -6.12 4.17
C TYR A 17 26.70 -5.05 5.13
N GLU A 18 27.91 -5.22 5.66
CA GLU A 18 28.58 -4.25 6.54
C GLU A 18 29.02 -2.96 5.82
N LEU A 19 29.48 -3.07 4.57
CA LEU A 19 29.94 -1.92 3.78
C LEU A 19 28.79 -1.14 3.15
N TYR A 20 27.64 -1.78 2.89
CA TYR A 20 26.54 -1.14 2.18
C TYR A 20 26.04 0.15 2.83
N PRO A 21 25.77 0.22 4.15
CA PRO A 21 25.33 1.46 4.78
C PRO A 21 26.35 2.60 4.69
N GLN A 22 27.66 2.27 4.66
CA GLN A 22 28.74 3.27 4.56
C GLN A 22 28.72 3.98 3.20
N SER A 23 28.37 3.24 2.15
CA SER A 23 28.29 3.77 0.79
C SER A 23 26.91 4.32 0.41
N ASN A 24 25.86 4.03 1.19
CA ASN A 24 24.46 4.34 0.86
C ASN A 24 23.75 5.10 1.98
N ARG A 25 24.40 6.13 2.56
CA ARG A 25 23.77 7.07 3.52
C ARG A 25 23.09 6.38 4.73
N GLY A 26 23.62 5.25 5.19
CA GLY A 26 23.06 4.50 6.30
C GLY A 26 21.83 3.65 5.96
N GLU A 27 21.51 3.48 4.68
CA GLU A 27 20.41 2.60 4.26
C GLU A 27 20.72 1.12 4.52
N ASP A 28 19.69 0.37 4.88
CA ASP A 28 19.79 -1.07 5.13
C ASP A 28 19.65 -1.86 3.82
N LEU A 29 20.65 -2.69 3.51
CA LEU A 29 20.67 -3.50 2.29
C LEU A 29 19.45 -4.42 2.19
N PHE A 30 19.00 -4.99 3.31
CA PHE A 30 17.86 -5.90 3.33
C PHE A 30 16.56 -5.18 2.93
N VAL A 31 16.37 -3.96 3.43
CA VAL A 31 15.25 -3.09 3.03
C VAL A 31 15.36 -2.72 1.55
N LYS A 32 16.55 -2.31 1.08
CA LYS A 32 16.74 -1.92 -0.33
C LYS A 32 16.50 -3.02 -1.32
N LEU A 33 16.93 -4.25 -1.02
CA LEU A 33 16.64 -5.40 -1.87
C LEU A 33 15.13 -5.67 -1.96
N ALA A 34 14.40 -5.42 -0.88
CA ALA A 34 12.95 -5.51 -0.90
C ALA A 34 12.32 -4.43 -1.76
N GLU A 35 12.81 -3.18 -1.75
CA GLU A 35 12.38 -2.10 -2.66
C GLU A 35 12.62 -2.46 -4.15
N PHE A 36 13.75 -3.11 -4.45
CA PHE A 36 14.14 -3.53 -5.80
C PHE A 36 13.57 -4.89 -6.25
N ARG A 37 12.47 -5.38 -5.65
CA ARG A 37 11.79 -6.64 -6.05
C ARG A 37 12.68 -7.89 -6.00
N SER A 38 13.78 -7.85 -5.25
CA SER A 38 14.81 -8.89 -5.29
C SER A 38 14.52 -9.98 -4.25
N LYS A 39 13.40 -10.70 -4.41
CA LYS A 39 12.95 -11.74 -3.46
C LYS A 39 14.06 -12.73 -3.09
N ASN A 40 14.78 -13.27 -4.08
CA ASN A 40 15.83 -14.26 -3.84
C ASN A 40 16.96 -13.71 -2.96
N ALA A 41 17.31 -12.43 -3.12
CA ALA A 41 18.35 -11.80 -2.31
C ALA A 41 17.86 -11.54 -0.88
N VAL A 42 16.60 -11.08 -0.72
CA VAL A 42 15.95 -10.94 0.58
C VAL A 42 15.88 -12.29 1.30
N GLU A 43 15.38 -13.33 0.63
CA GLU A 43 15.29 -14.68 1.18
C GLU A 43 16.65 -15.24 1.56
N PHE A 44 17.67 -14.98 0.74
CA PHE A 44 19.06 -15.38 1.03
C PHE A 44 19.59 -14.68 2.28
N LEU A 45 19.46 -13.36 2.41
CA LEU A 45 19.90 -12.62 3.59
C LEU A 45 19.14 -13.05 4.85
N TYR A 46 17.82 -13.25 4.73
CA TYR A 46 16.97 -13.71 5.83
C TYR A 46 17.45 -15.08 6.36
N ARG A 47 17.75 -16.03 5.47
CA ARG A 47 18.27 -17.36 5.83
C ARG A 47 19.68 -17.34 6.41
N ASN A 48 20.45 -16.28 6.16
CA ASN A 48 21.81 -16.11 6.67
C ASN A 48 21.88 -15.29 7.98
N GLY A 49 20.75 -15.02 8.62
CA GLY A 49 20.70 -14.40 9.95
C GLY A 49 20.41 -12.90 9.94
N HIS A 50 20.22 -12.29 8.78
CA HIS A 50 19.75 -10.90 8.67
C HIS A 50 18.21 -10.86 8.76
N ASN A 51 17.68 -11.36 9.87
CA ASN A 51 16.24 -11.57 10.08
C ASN A 51 15.74 -11.06 11.44
N ASP A 52 16.39 -10.02 11.96
CA ASP A 52 15.91 -9.29 13.13
C ASP A 52 14.45 -8.85 12.94
N THR A 53 13.65 -8.94 14.00
CA THR A 53 12.20 -8.70 13.92
C THR A 53 11.88 -7.28 13.48
N LEU A 54 12.59 -6.27 13.98
CA LEU A 54 12.35 -4.87 13.58
C LEU A 54 12.74 -4.65 12.12
N LEU A 55 13.83 -5.29 11.69
CA LEU A 55 14.26 -5.26 10.30
C LEU A 55 13.20 -5.90 9.36
N VAL A 56 12.69 -7.09 9.72
CA VAL A 56 11.64 -7.78 8.96
C VAL A 56 10.36 -6.94 8.86
N ILE A 57 9.93 -6.34 9.97
CA ILE A 57 8.75 -5.45 10.01
C ILE A 57 8.95 -4.25 9.08
N LYS A 58 10.09 -3.57 9.17
CA LYS A 58 10.41 -2.41 8.32
C LYS A 58 10.41 -2.81 6.84
N THR A 59 11.08 -3.90 6.51
CA THR A 59 11.16 -4.42 5.13
C THR A 59 9.80 -4.81 4.58
N PHE A 60 8.91 -5.38 5.39
CA PHE A 60 7.55 -5.74 4.97
C PHE A 60 6.75 -4.50 4.56
N VAL A 61 6.77 -3.45 5.37
CA VAL A 61 6.09 -2.18 5.08
C VAL A 61 6.66 -1.51 3.83
N GLU A 62 7.98 -1.45 3.70
CA GLU A 62 8.65 -0.86 2.54
C GLU A 62 8.37 -1.66 1.26
N ALA A 63 8.42 -2.99 1.31
CA ALA A 63 8.04 -3.83 0.18
C ALA A 63 6.60 -3.56 -0.30
N ALA A 64 5.66 -3.37 0.64
CA ALA A 64 4.29 -3.03 0.31
C ALA A 64 4.17 -1.63 -0.32
N ARG A 65 4.87 -0.64 0.23
CA ARG A 65 4.94 0.73 -0.30
C ARG A 65 5.49 0.81 -1.72
N PHE A 66 6.35 -0.13 -2.13
CA PHE A 66 6.89 -0.21 -3.50
C PHE A 66 6.18 -1.25 -4.41
N GLY A 67 5.09 -1.84 -3.92
CA GLY A 67 4.26 -2.76 -4.71
C GLY A 67 4.92 -4.11 -4.99
N ASN A 68 5.73 -4.61 -4.05
CA ASN A 68 6.56 -5.80 -4.23
C ASN A 68 5.90 -7.02 -3.61
N THR A 69 4.77 -7.44 -4.20
CA THR A 69 3.91 -8.52 -3.69
C THR A 69 4.67 -9.80 -3.32
N VAL A 70 5.64 -10.21 -4.15
CA VAL A 70 6.40 -11.45 -3.92
C VAL A 70 7.30 -11.40 -2.67
N VAL A 71 7.77 -10.20 -2.30
CA VAL A 71 8.56 -9.98 -1.07
C VAL A 71 7.62 -9.87 0.13
N VAL A 72 6.51 -9.14 -0.03
CA VAL A 72 5.43 -9.03 0.98
C VAL A 72 4.92 -10.41 1.38
N GLU A 73 4.63 -11.27 0.39
CA GLU A 73 4.18 -12.65 0.61
C GLU A 73 5.21 -13.46 1.39
N PHE A 74 6.47 -13.46 0.95
CA PHE A 74 7.56 -14.16 1.63
C PHE A 74 7.69 -13.72 3.10
N LEU A 75 7.69 -12.41 3.36
CA LEU A 75 7.83 -11.88 4.71
C LEU A 75 6.60 -12.17 5.58
N LEU A 76 5.39 -12.15 5.00
CA LEU A 76 4.16 -12.52 5.71
C LEU A 76 4.19 -13.99 6.14
N ASP A 77 4.73 -14.88 5.31
CA ASP A 77 4.83 -16.31 5.61
C ASP A 77 5.80 -16.63 6.76
N THR A 78 6.67 -15.69 7.14
CA THR A 78 7.53 -15.83 8.33
C THR A 78 6.75 -15.79 9.65
N LYS A 79 5.47 -15.39 9.63
CA LYS A 79 4.58 -15.25 10.81
C LYS A 79 5.11 -14.27 11.88
N ARG A 80 5.94 -13.31 11.47
CA ARG A 80 6.49 -12.25 12.33
C ARG A 80 5.76 -10.92 12.22
N ILE A 81 4.77 -10.81 11.33
CA ILE A 81 4.04 -9.58 11.08
C ILE A 81 2.84 -9.51 12.02
N VAL A 82 2.80 -8.45 12.82
CA VAL A 82 1.68 -8.12 13.72
C VAL A 82 0.63 -7.26 12.99
N SER A 83 -0.57 -7.18 13.54
CA SER A 83 -1.75 -6.63 12.85
C SER A 83 -1.64 -5.14 12.49
N ASP A 84 -1.07 -4.31 13.37
CA ASP A 84 -0.86 -2.89 13.13
C ASP A 84 0.13 -2.64 11.98
N ILE A 85 1.18 -3.47 11.90
CA ILE A 85 2.12 -3.46 10.78
C ILE A 85 1.46 -3.94 9.48
N PHE A 86 0.56 -4.92 9.57
CA PHE A 86 -0.21 -5.40 8.42
C PHE A 86 -1.11 -4.28 7.86
N ASP A 87 -1.88 -3.62 8.71
CA ASP A 87 -2.75 -2.49 8.36
C ASP A 87 -1.94 -1.38 7.68
N LYS A 88 -0.81 -1.00 8.28
CA LYS A 88 0.10 0.02 7.72
C LYS A 88 0.63 -0.37 6.33
N ALA A 89 1.01 -1.62 6.12
CA ALA A 89 1.47 -2.10 4.83
C ALA A 89 0.35 -2.09 3.78
N PHE A 90 -0.87 -2.44 4.18
CA PHE A 90 -2.04 -2.41 3.31
C PHE A 90 -2.37 -0.98 2.86
N GLU A 91 -2.35 -0.02 3.80
CA GLU A 91 -2.52 1.41 3.52
C GLU A 91 -1.47 1.93 2.53
N TYR A 92 -0.18 1.67 2.76
CA TYR A 92 0.87 2.10 1.83
C TYR A 92 0.77 1.45 0.45
N ALA A 93 0.37 0.18 0.39
CA ALA A 93 0.18 -0.49 -0.90
C ALA A 93 -0.96 0.14 -1.70
N ALA A 94 -2.04 0.56 -1.04
CA ALA A 94 -3.19 1.17 -1.71
C ALA A 94 -2.98 2.64 -2.06
N SER A 95 -2.13 3.36 -1.31
CA SER A 95 -1.82 4.77 -1.59
C SER A 95 -0.74 4.96 -2.67
N GLY A 96 -0.01 3.90 -3.02
CA GLY A 96 1.09 3.97 -3.98
C GLY A 96 0.66 3.84 -5.44
N TYR A 97 1.35 4.56 -6.33
CA TYR A 97 1.15 4.44 -7.78
C TYR A 97 1.51 3.03 -8.28
N ARG A 98 0.58 2.39 -9.00
CA ARG A 98 0.77 1.05 -9.62
C ARG A 98 1.03 -0.10 -8.63
N ASN A 99 0.66 0.09 -7.36
CA ASN A 99 0.81 -0.91 -6.30
C ASN A 99 -0.47 -1.70 -6.01
N SER A 100 -1.54 -1.49 -6.80
CA SER A 100 -2.82 -2.15 -6.63
C SER A 100 -2.76 -3.68 -6.56
N PRO A 101 -1.90 -4.41 -7.29
CA PRO A 101 -1.80 -5.86 -7.11
C PRO A 101 -1.36 -6.26 -5.69
N THR A 102 -0.51 -5.46 -5.05
CA THR A 102 -0.07 -5.70 -3.66
C THR A 102 -1.17 -5.36 -2.66
N ALA A 103 -1.91 -4.26 -2.87
CA ALA A 103 -3.06 -3.91 -2.04
C ALA A 103 -4.15 -5.00 -2.12
N ILE A 104 -4.49 -5.44 -3.32
CA ILE A 104 -5.48 -6.51 -3.56
C ILE A 104 -5.02 -7.82 -2.91
N PHE A 105 -3.74 -8.18 -3.05
CA PHE A 105 -3.18 -9.34 -2.36
C PHE A 105 -3.34 -9.26 -0.84
N LEU A 106 -2.99 -8.12 -0.23
CA LEU A 106 -3.10 -7.91 1.21
C LEU A 106 -4.56 -7.97 1.68
N TYR A 107 -5.48 -7.37 0.92
CA TYR A 107 -6.91 -7.46 1.19
C TYR A 107 -7.42 -8.92 1.21
N HIS A 108 -7.01 -9.74 0.24
CA HIS A 108 -7.42 -11.14 0.18
C HIS A 108 -6.85 -12.02 1.30
N LYS A 109 -5.80 -11.59 2.00
CA LYS A 109 -5.36 -12.28 3.22
C LYS A 109 -6.35 -12.14 4.37
N LYS A 110 -7.27 -11.17 4.31
CA LYS A 110 -8.32 -10.93 5.32
C LYS A 110 -7.76 -10.80 6.75
N LEU A 111 -6.57 -10.20 6.85
CA LEU A 111 -5.89 -9.91 8.12
C LEU A 111 -5.99 -8.44 8.53
N ALA A 112 -6.38 -7.56 7.61
CA ALA A 112 -6.52 -6.14 7.89
C ALA A 112 -7.71 -5.86 8.83
N SER A 113 -7.56 -4.88 9.71
CA SER A 113 -8.66 -4.41 10.53
C SER A 113 -9.74 -3.71 9.69
N LYS A 114 -10.98 -3.70 10.17
CA LYS A 114 -12.08 -2.97 9.52
C LYS A 114 -11.75 -1.49 9.34
N ASN A 115 -11.07 -0.89 10.32
CA ASN A 115 -10.66 0.52 10.24
C ASN A 115 -9.66 0.75 9.11
N SER A 116 -8.67 -0.13 8.97
CA SER A 116 -7.70 -0.05 7.86
C SER A 116 -8.37 -0.26 6.50
N VAL A 117 -9.30 -1.20 6.38
CA VAL A 117 -10.10 -1.40 5.16
C VAL A 117 -10.86 -0.14 4.76
N ILE A 118 -11.54 0.51 5.70
CA ILE A 118 -12.24 1.78 5.44
C ILE A 118 -11.26 2.90 5.10
N GLY A 119 -10.15 3.03 5.82
CA GLY A 119 -9.12 4.03 5.55
C GLY A 119 -8.49 3.86 4.16
N VAL A 120 -8.24 2.61 3.74
CA VAL A 120 -7.80 2.29 2.39
C VAL A 120 -8.85 2.67 1.35
N PHE A 121 -10.12 2.34 1.58
CA PHE A 121 -11.18 2.74 0.66
C PHE A 121 -11.23 4.28 0.47
N GLU A 122 -11.05 5.03 1.56
CA GLU A 122 -11.04 6.50 1.55
C GLU A 122 -9.83 7.10 0.81
N GLN A 123 -8.68 6.41 0.79
CA GLN A 123 -7.40 6.97 0.32
C GLN A 123 -6.83 6.28 -0.93
N ALA A 124 -7.42 5.17 -1.37
CA ALA A 124 -6.87 4.40 -2.48
C ALA A 124 -6.80 5.23 -3.76
N HIS A 125 -5.62 5.25 -4.37
CA HIS A 125 -5.39 5.97 -5.62
C HIS A 125 -5.79 5.15 -6.86
N ASP A 126 -5.92 3.83 -6.71
CA ASP A 126 -6.28 2.92 -7.80
C ASP A 126 -7.75 2.51 -7.70
N ILE A 127 -8.49 2.74 -8.78
CA ILE A 127 -9.92 2.42 -8.87
C ILE A 127 -10.22 0.93 -8.68
N SER A 128 -9.29 0.05 -9.03
CA SER A 128 -9.46 -1.40 -8.87
C SER A 128 -9.56 -1.76 -7.39
N VAL A 129 -8.78 -1.09 -6.54
CA VAL A 129 -8.85 -1.26 -5.09
C VAL A 129 -10.16 -0.69 -4.55
N VAL A 130 -10.54 0.54 -4.95
CA VAL A 130 -11.79 1.18 -4.51
C VAL A 130 -13.01 0.31 -4.87
N LYS A 131 -13.10 -0.18 -6.12
CA LYS A 131 -14.19 -1.05 -6.57
C LYS A 131 -14.24 -2.35 -5.78
N LEU A 132 -13.10 -3.02 -5.62
CA LEU A 132 -13.01 -4.27 -4.87
C LEU A 132 -13.55 -4.09 -3.44
N LEU A 133 -13.14 -3.03 -2.75
CA LEU A 133 -13.59 -2.76 -1.39
C LEU A 133 -15.08 -2.39 -1.35
N PHE A 134 -15.55 -1.54 -2.25
CA PHE A 134 -16.95 -1.14 -2.29
C PHE A 134 -17.90 -2.32 -2.53
N GLU A 135 -17.51 -3.27 -3.38
CA GLU A 135 -18.32 -4.44 -3.74
C GLU A 135 -18.38 -5.50 -2.64
N ASN A 136 -17.40 -5.52 -1.73
CA ASN A 136 -17.21 -6.61 -0.79
C ASN A 136 -17.28 -6.21 0.69
N GLU A 137 -17.28 -4.91 0.98
CA GLU A 137 -17.24 -4.39 2.35
C GLU A 137 -18.43 -3.46 2.59
N ASP A 138 -18.93 -3.44 3.83
CA ASP A 138 -19.97 -2.51 4.26
C ASP A 138 -19.37 -1.12 4.51
N VAL A 139 -19.23 -0.36 3.42
CA VAL A 139 -18.63 0.97 3.41
C VAL A 139 -19.64 2.01 3.88
N PRO A 140 -19.35 2.77 4.95
CA PRO A 140 -20.20 3.86 5.39
C PRO A 140 -20.32 4.95 4.32
N VAL A 141 -21.52 5.53 4.15
CA VAL A 141 -21.75 6.65 3.22
C VAL A 141 -20.78 7.82 3.46
N LYS A 142 -20.45 8.11 4.73
CA LYS A 142 -19.46 9.13 5.09
C LYS A 142 -18.08 8.87 4.46
N SER A 143 -17.67 7.61 4.39
CA SER A 143 -16.38 7.19 3.82
C SER A 143 -16.42 7.27 2.29
N ALA A 144 -17.55 6.98 1.66
CA ALA A 144 -17.77 7.23 0.23
C ALA A 144 -17.63 8.72 -0.13
N ILE A 145 -18.15 9.61 0.73
CA ILE A 145 -17.99 11.06 0.56
C ILE A 145 -16.51 11.46 0.69
N VAL A 146 -15.80 10.95 1.71
CA VAL A 146 -14.36 11.22 1.88
C VAL A 146 -13.53 10.72 0.69
N ALA A 147 -13.79 9.50 0.21
CA ALA A 147 -13.11 8.96 -0.98
C ALA A 147 -13.34 9.85 -2.22
N PHE A 148 -14.56 10.36 -2.38
CA PHE A 148 -14.91 11.29 -3.46
C PHE A 148 -14.16 12.62 -3.32
N ASP A 149 -14.14 13.20 -2.12
CA ASP A 149 -13.43 14.46 -1.86
C ASP A 149 -11.91 14.31 -2.08
N ASN A 150 -11.32 13.21 -1.62
CA ASN A 150 -9.90 12.90 -1.83
C ASN A 150 -9.56 12.74 -3.31
N ALA A 151 -10.41 12.04 -4.07
CA ALA A 151 -10.27 11.98 -5.52
C ALA A 151 -10.31 13.39 -6.10
N SER A 152 -11.31 14.22 -5.72
CA SER A 152 -11.55 15.62 -6.17
C SER A 152 -10.34 16.52 -6.02
N TYR A 153 -9.63 16.39 -4.91
CA TYR A 153 -8.47 17.22 -4.60
C TYR A 153 -7.23 16.86 -5.43
N CYS A 154 -7.10 15.60 -5.88
CA CYS A 154 -5.98 15.13 -6.69
C CYS A 154 -6.06 15.51 -8.18
N GLY A 155 -7.03 16.35 -8.58
CA GLY A 155 -7.37 16.73 -9.95
C GLY A 155 -6.40 17.67 -10.70
N ARG A 156 -5.07 17.51 -10.55
CA ARG A 156 -4.08 18.10 -11.48
C ARG A 156 -3.25 17.00 -12.15
N GLY A 157 -3.88 16.33 -13.12
CA GLY A 157 -3.24 15.39 -14.04
C GLY A 157 -3.48 13.93 -13.66
N SER A 158 -4.05 13.16 -14.60
CA SER A 158 -4.20 11.69 -14.62
C SER A 158 -5.33 10.98 -13.85
N ASN A 159 -6.04 11.58 -12.89
CA ASN A 159 -7.14 10.86 -12.19
C ASN A 159 -8.57 11.03 -12.76
N PHE A 160 -8.74 11.74 -13.90
CA PHE A 160 -10.05 11.95 -14.55
C PHE A 160 -10.82 10.65 -14.85
N GLU A 161 -10.14 9.52 -15.06
CA GLU A 161 -10.79 8.21 -15.26
C GLU A 161 -11.36 7.64 -13.95
N VAL A 162 -10.68 7.81 -12.82
CA VAL A 162 -11.21 7.44 -11.51
C VAL A 162 -12.45 8.26 -11.21
N PHE A 163 -12.41 9.57 -11.47
CA PHE A 163 -13.57 10.46 -11.37
C PHE A 163 -14.76 10.05 -12.24
N ALA A 164 -14.52 9.79 -13.52
CA ALA A 164 -15.58 9.45 -14.47
C ALA A 164 -16.22 8.10 -14.09
N GLN A 165 -15.41 7.12 -13.68
CA GLN A 165 -15.90 5.79 -13.34
C GLN A 165 -16.52 5.71 -11.94
N VAL A 166 -15.95 6.39 -10.93
CA VAL A 166 -16.59 6.57 -9.61
C VAL A 166 -17.94 7.28 -9.81
N ARG A 167 -18.01 8.35 -10.60
CA ARG A 167 -19.27 9.03 -10.91
C ARG A 167 -20.29 8.15 -11.63
N VAL A 168 -19.86 7.25 -12.52
CA VAL A 168 -20.75 6.28 -13.19
C VAL A 168 -21.19 5.17 -12.23
N TYR A 169 -20.30 4.70 -11.37
CA TYR A 169 -20.57 3.63 -10.41
C TYR A 169 -21.52 4.11 -9.29
N PHE A 170 -21.27 5.30 -8.75
CA PHE A 170 -22.16 5.96 -7.76
C PHE A 170 -23.45 6.52 -8.37
N ARG A 171 -23.58 6.64 -9.70
CA ARG A 171 -24.83 7.00 -10.38
C ARG A 171 -25.91 5.90 -10.33
N SER A 172 -25.54 4.67 -9.98
CA SER A 172 -26.49 3.56 -9.76
C SER A 172 -27.24 3.66 -8.43
N LEU A 173 -26.67 4.40 -7.47
CA LEU A 173 -27.36 4.91 -6.29
C LEU A 173 -28.06 6.21 -6.73
N ASP A 174 -29.25 6.55 -6.23
CA ASP A 174 -29.99 7.77 -6.59
C ASP A 174 -29.26 9.06 -6.12
N TRP A 175 -28.16 9.36 -6.78
CA TRP A 175 -27.15 10.34 -6.38
C TRP A 175 -27.47 11.75 -6.86
N LYS A 176 -28.49 11.91 -7.72
CA LYS A 176 -29.02 13.23 -8.08
C LYS A 176 -29.43 14.00 -6.82
N SER A 177 -30.08 13.30 -5.89
CA SER A 177 -30.54 13.84 -4.61
C SER A 177 -29.38 14.27 -3.69
N VAL A 178 -28.28 13.52 -3.68
CA VAL A 178 -27.09 13.78 -2.83
C VAL A 178 -26.21 14.90 -3.40
N CYS A 179 -25.99 14.92 -4.73
CA CYS A 179 -25.26 15.99 -5.41
C CYS A 179 -25.98 17.35 -5.30
N GLN A 180 -27.32 17.38 -5.36
CA GLN A 180 -28.09 18.63 -5.23
C GLN A 180 -27.90 19.24 -3.83
N CYS A 181 -27.89 18.41 -2.78
CA CYS A 181 -27.66 18.85 -1.40
C CYS A 181 -26.25 19.39 -1.18
N HIS A 182 -25.22 18.70 -1.66
CA HIS A 182 -23.83 19.13 -1.46
C HIS A 182 -23.44 20.32 -2.35
N TYR A 183 -23.95 20.42 -3.59
CA TYR A 183 -23.76 21.59 -4.44
C TYR A 183 -24.37 22.85 -3.80
N GLN A 184 -25.57 22.73 -3.21
CA GLN A 184 -26.19 23.83 -2.47
C GLN A 184 -25.42 24.20 -1.19
N GLN A 185 -24.80 23.23 -0.50
CA GLN A 185 -23.99 23.50 0.69
C GLN A 185 -22.61 24.11 0.35
N ALA A 186 -21.99 23.69 -0.75
CA ALA A 186 -20.74 24.26 -1.25
C ALA A 186 -20.94 25.72 -1.70
N ASN A 187 -22.04 26.02 -2.41
CA ASN A 187 -22.38 27.39 -2.81
C ASN A 187 -22.74 28.28 -1.60
N ARG A 188 -23.35 27.73 -0.55
CA ARG A 188 -23.58 28.48 0.70
C ARG A 188 -22.29 28.79 1.47
N ARG A 189 -21.26 27.94 1.37
CA ARG A 189 -19.96 28.15 2.04
C ARG A 189 -19.02 29.05 1.26
N SER A 190 -19.14 29.14 -0.06
CA SER A 190 -18.31 29.99 -0.92
C SER A 190 -18.86 31.42 -1.10
N GLY A 191 -20.06 31.72 -0.59
CA GLY A 191 -20.67 33.05 -0.72
C GLY A 191 -21.00 33.45 -2.15
N VAL A 192 -20.94 32.53 -3.11
CA VAL A 192 -21.25 32.80 -4.51
C VAL A 192 -22.73 32.51 -4.74
N PHE A 193 -23.54 33.57 -4.69
CA PHE A 193 -24.88 33.59 -5.26
C PHE A 193 -24.75 33.77 -6.77
N VAL A 194 -25.22 32.81 -7.57
CA VAL A 194 -25.44 33.00 -9.01
C VAL A 194 -26.93 32.73 -9.26
N PRO A 195 -27.64 33.59 -10.01
CA PRO A 195 -29.09 33.50 -10.19
C PRO A 195 -29.58 32.17 -10.79
#